data_AF-A0AAW4W5H2-F1
#
_entry.id   AF-A0AAW4W5H2-F1
#
_cell.length_a   1.000
_cell.length_b   1.000
_cell.length_c   1.000
_cell.angle_alpha   90.00
_cell.angle_beta   90.00
_cell.angle_gamma   90.00
#
_symmetry.space_group_name_H-M   'P 1'
#
loop_
_entity.id
_entity.type
_entity.pdbx_description
1 polymer ?
#
loop_
_entity_poly.entity_id
_entity_poly.type
_entity_poly.pdbx_seq_one_letter_code
_entity_poly.pdbx_strand_id
1 'polypeptide(L)'
;MYSMNEYKAALAEREEKDFGSQSWNYAQAKVQAIAAILAATGNEEMVAEIVEELYSMNDSGFSFLDPAVQYDLWLLERNGYEEERKEFTKLGW
;
A
#
# COMPACT_ATOMS: atom_id res chain seq x y z
N MET A 1 9.33 -14.55 8.51
CA MET A 1 8.66 -13.25 8.72
C MET A 1 9.29 -12.30 7.74
N TYR A 2 8.50 -11.57 6.95
CA TYR A 2 9.05 -10.65 5.94
C TYR A 2 9.76 -9.46 6.61
N SER A 3 10.59 -8.77 5.84
CA SER A 3 11.36 -7.59 6.22
C SER A 3 11.16 -6.45 5.23
N MET A 4 11.50 -5.22 5.64
CA MET A 4 11.49 -4.05 4.74
C MET A 4 12.41 -4.22 3.52
N ASN A 5 13.49 -4.99 3.64
CA ASN A 5 14.36 -5.29 2.50
C ASN A 5 13.66 -6.19 1.47
N GLU A 6 12.88 -7.18 1.94
CA GLU A 6 12.08 -8.02 1.04
C GLU A 6 10.95 -7.23 0.36
N TYR A 7 10.34 -6.26 1.07
CA TYR A 7 9.39 -5.32 0.48
C TYR A 7 10.04 -4.49 -0.64
N LYS A 8 11.17 -3.84 -0.35
CA LYS A 8 11.91 -3.01 -1.31
C LYS A 8 12.38 -3.82 -2.53
N ALA A 9 12.81 -5.06 -2.32
CA ALA A 9 13.15 -5.97 -3.42
C ALA A 9 11.93 -6.36 -4.28
N ALA A 10 10.77 -6.59 -3.67
CA ALA A 10 9.54 -6.88 -4.41
C ALA A 10 9.03 -5.67 -5.19
N LEU A 11 9.16 -4.46 -4.64
CA LEU A 11 8.86 -3.21 -5.34
C LEU A 11 9.75 -3.04 -6.58
N ALA A 12 11.06 -3.21 -6.43
CA ALA A 12 11.99 -3.12 -7.56
C ALA A 12 11.66 -4.15 -8.65
N GLU A 13 11.33 -5.40 -8.27
CA GLU A 13 10.89 -6.42 -9.22
C GLU A 13 9.62 -6.01 -10.00
N ARG A 14 8.66 -5.36 -9.33
CA ARG A 14 7.43 -4.85 -9.94
C ARG A 14 7.73 -3.73 -10.94
N GLU A 15 8.62 -2.81 -10.61
CA GLU A 15 8.99 -1.66 -11.44
C GLU A 15 9.68 -2.05 -12.75
N GLU A 16 10.29 -3.23 -12.81
CA GLU A 16 10.84 -3.79 -14.05
C GLU A 16 9.77 -4.33 -15.02
N LYS A 17 8.49 -4.39 -14.61
CA LYS A 17 7.41 -4.97 -15.43
C LYS A 17 6.54 -3.88 -16.04
N ASP A 18 6.01 -4.15 -17.23
CA ASP A 18 5.04 -3.25 -17.89
C ASP A 18 3.76 -3.13 -17.06
N PHE A 19 3.40 -1.90 -16.68
CA PHE A 19 2.22 -1.62 -15.87
C PHE A 19 0.95 -2.28 -16.43
N GLY A 20 0.20 -2.97 -15.57
CA GLY A 20 -1.03 -3.69 -15.94
C GLY A 20 -0.85 -5.03 -16.65
N SER A 21 0.39 -5.42 -16.99
CA SER A 21 0.68 -6.76 -17.53
C SER A 21 0.43 -7.87 -16.50
N GLN A 22 0.32 -9.12 -16.95
CA GLN A 22 0.13 -10.26 -16.05
C GLN A 22 1.31 -10.42 -15.07
N SER A 23 2.53 -10.19 -15.51
CA SER A 23 3.73 -10.23 -14.66
C SER A 23 3.74 -9.08 -13.66
N TRP A 24 3.32 -7.88 -14.06
CA TRP A 24 3.18 -6.75 -13.15
C TRP A 24 2.12 -7.03 -12.07
N ASN A 25 0.95 -7.56 -12.45
CA ASN A 25 -0.11 -7.91 -11.49
C ASN A 25 0.36 -8.96 -10.47
N TYR A 26 1.16 -9.95 -10.90
CA TYR A 26 1.75 -10.93 -10.00
C TYR A 26 2.77 -10.29 -9.03
N ALA A 27 3.63 -9.42 -9.54
CA ALA A 27 4.60 -8.69 -8.71
C ALA A 27 3.89 -7.75 -7.71
N GLN A 28 2.82 -7.07 -8.14
CA GLN A 28 1.99 -6.24 -7.28
C GLN A 28 1.34 -7.04 -6.15
N ALA A 29 0.80 -8.23 -6.44
CA ALA A 29 0.24 -9.10 -5.41
C ALA A 29 1.28 -9.51 -4.35
N LYS A 30 2.54 -9.73 -4.77
CA LYS A 30 3.65 -10.03 -3.86
C LYS A 30 3.98 -8.83 -2.96
N VAL A 31 4.05 -7.62 -3.52
CA VAL A 31 4.25 -6.37 -2.76
C VAL A 31 3.16 -6.21 -1.69
N GLN A 32 1.89 -6.35 -2.10
CA GLN A 32 0.74 -6.22 -1.20
C GLN A 32 0.74 -7.27 -0.08
N ALA A 33 1.14 -8.51 -0.38
CA ALA A 33 1.23 -9.57 0.63
C ALA A 33 2.31 -9.27 1.69
N ILE A 34 3.46 -8.76 1.26
CA ILE A 34 4.55 -8.38 2.18
C ILE A 34 4.13 -7.19 3.05
N ALA A 35 3.55 -6.15 2.44
CA ALA A 35 3.08 -4.97 3.15
C ALA A 35 2.02 -5.33 4.20
N ALA A 36 1.04 -6.17 3.85
CA ALA A 36 0.00 -6.61 4.77
C ALA A 36 0.58 -7.35 6.00
N ILE A 37 1.57 -8.23 5.79
CA ILE A 37 2.22 -8.96 6.89
C ILE A 37 3.03 -8.03 7.78
N LEU A 38 3.79 -7.10 7.18
CA LEU A 38 4.60 -6.14 7.93
C LEU A 38 3.73 -5.20 8.77
N ALA A 39 2.66 -4.64 8.18
CA ALA A 39 1.68 -3.83 8.91
C ALA A 39 1.02 -4.61 10.06
N ALA A 40 0.62 -5.88 9.82
CA ALA A 40 0.03 -6.73 10.85
C ALA A 40 0.98 -7.09 12.01
N THR A 41 2.29 -6.97 11.79
CA THR A 41 3.30 -7.15 12.84
C THR A 41 3.64 -5.86 13.59
N GLY A 42 2.95 -4.75 13.30
CA GLY A 42 3.20 -3.44 13.90
C GLY A 42 4.48 -2.78 13.39
N ASN A 43 4.91 -3.08 12.15
CA ASN A 43 6.06 -2.42 11.55
C ASN A 43 5.70 -0.97 11.18
N GLU A 44 6.16 -0.02 11.99
CA GLU A 44 5.87 1.41 11.80
C GLU A 44 6.40 1.97 10.47
N GLU A 45 7.54 1.48 9.97
CA GLU A 45 8.10 1.90 8.67
C GLU A 45 7.14 1.51 7.52
N MET A 46 6.59 0.30 7.54
CA MET A 46 5.61 -0.13 6.54
C MET A 46 4.31 0.68 6.60
N VAL A 47 3.86 1.02 7.81
CA VAL A 47 2.65 1.84 7.97
C VAL A 47 2.86 3.23 7.40
N ALA A 48 4.05 3.82 7.60
CA ALA A 48 4.42 5.09 6.98
C ALA A 48 4.43 5.00 5.44
N GLU A 49 4.97 3.92 4.85
CA GLU A 49 4.95 3.71 3.40
C GLU A 49 3.52 3.63 2.84
N ILE A 50 2.61 2.92 3.52
CA ILE A 50 1.19 2.86 3.12
C ILE A 50 0.53 4.25 3.17
N VAL A 51 0.83 5.04 4.21
CA VAL A 51 0.32 6.41 4.34
C VAL A 51 0.86 7.31 3.23
N GLU A 52 2.15 7.24 2.91
CA GLU A 52 2.75 7.99 1.80
C GLU A 52 2.18 7.59 0.45
N GLU A 53 1.94 6.30 0.21
CA GLU A 53 1.29 5.78 -0.99
C GLU A 53 -0.12 6.38 -1.17
N LEU A 54 -0.92 6.42 -0.11
CA LEU A 54 -2.26 7.01 -0.14
C LEU A 54 -2.25 8.51 -0.47
N TYR A 55 -1.30 9.28 0.07
CA TYR A 55 -1.13 10.69 -0.31
C TYR A 55 -0.74 10.83 -1.78
N SER A 56 0.19 10.01 -2.26
CA SER A 56 0.62 9.99 -3.67
C SER A 56 -0.54 9.64 -4.61
N MET A 57 -1.39 8.68 -4.24
CA MET A 57 -2.58 8.31 -5.00
C MET A 57 -3.61 9.46 -5.06
N ASN A 58 -3.88 10.12 -3.94
CA ASN A 58 -4.72 11.32 -3.90
C ASN A 58 -4.18 12.40 -4.86
N ASP A 59 -2.88 12.70 -4.78
CA ASP A 59 -2.26 13.73 -5.61
C ASP A 59 -2.21 13.35 -7.10
N SER A 60 -2.22 12.05 -7.40
CA SER A 60 -2.30 11.50 -8.75
C SER A 60 -3.73 11.45 -9.31
N GLY A 61 -4.75 11.89 -8.54
CA GLY A 61 -6.15 11.95 -8.96
C GLY A 61 -6.87 10.60 -8.93
N PHE A 62 -6.42 9.67 -8.09
CA PHE A 62 -7.15 8.43 -7.84
C PHE A 62 -8.45 8.71 -7.08
N SER A 63 -9.51 8.00 -7.45
CA SER A 63 -10.77 8.03 -6.70
C SER A 63 -10.60 7.34 -5.35
N PHE A 64 -11.31 7.82 -4.33
CA PHE A 64 -11.41 7.10 -3.06
C PHE A 64 -11.82 5.65 -3.22
N LEU A 65 -12.76 5.41 -4.13
CA LEU A 65 -13.39 4.11 -4.32
C LEU A 65 -12.53 3.21 -5.20
N ASP A 66 -11.34 3.67 -5.59
CA ASP A 66 -10.37 2.83 -6.26
C ASP A 66 -10.02 1.62 -5.38
N PRO A 67 -10.01 0.39 -5.92
CA PRO A 67 -9.72 -0.81 -5.15
C PRO A 67 -8.37 -0.78 -4.43
N ALA A 68 -7.34 -0.13 -5.01
CA ALA A 68 -6.04 -0.02 -4.35
C ALA A 68 -6.14 0.88 -3.10
N VAL A 69 -6.75 2.07 -3.25
CA VAL A 69 -6.99 3.00 -2.14
C VAL A 69 -7.79 2.34 -1.03
N GLN A 70 -8.88 1.63 -1.36
CA GLN A 70 -9.70 0.94 -0.37
C GLN A 70 -8.95 -0.19 0.35
N TYR A 71 -8.06 -0.90 -0.35
CA TYR A 71 -7.25 -1.95 0.25
C TYR A 71 -6.26 -1.40 1.29
N ASP A 72 -5.59 -0.29 0.98
CA ASP A 72 -4.62 0.33 1.88
C ASP A 72 -5.30 0.95 3.11
N LEU A 73 -6.45 1.60 2.93
CA LEU A 73 -7.27 2.08 4.05
C LEU A 73 -7.78 0.96 4.93
N TRP A 74 -8.17 -0.17 4.33
CA TRP A 74 -8.56 -1.37 5.07
C TRP A 74 -7.39 -1.96 5.86
N LEU A 75 -6.16 -1.95 5.30
CA LEU A 75 -4.97 -2.38 6.02
C LEU A 75 -4.68 -1.51 7.25
N LEU A 76 -4.80 -0.18 7.13
CA LEU A 76 -4.66 0.73 8.27
C LEU A 76 -5.71 0.42 9.34
N GLU A 77 -6.99 0.38 8.97
CA GLU A 77 -8.09 0.10 9.89
C GLU A 77 -7.94 -1.27 10.58
N ARG A 78 -7.58 -2.32 9.84
CA ARG A 78 -7.49 -3.69 10.37
C ARG A 78 -6.39 -3.85 11.42
N ASN A 79 -5.36 -3.00 11.36
CA ASN A 79 -4.15 -3.07 12.18
C ASN A 79 -4.09 -1.97 13.27
N GLY A 80 -5.19 -1.24 13.51
CA GLY A 80 -5.29 -0.30 14.63
C GLY A 80 -4.84 1.14 14.32
N TYR A 81 -4.79 1.51 13.04
CA TYR A 81 -4.43 2.85 12.54
C TYR A 81 -5.68 3.61 12.04
N GLU A 82 -6.78 3.56 12.81
CA GLU A 82 -8.05 4.17 12.43
C GLU A 82 -7.99 5.70 12.36
N GLU A 83 -7.12 6.34 13.15
CA GLU A 83 -6.97 7.80 13.11
C GLU A 83 -6.29 8.24 11.82
N GLU A 84 -5.19 7.59 11.42
CA GLU A 84 -4.53 7.78 10.14
C GLU A 84 -5.51 7.57 8.99
N ARG A 85 -6.28 6.46 9.02
CA ARG A 85 -7.32 6.17 8.03
C ARG A 85 -8.39 7.26 7.95
N LYS A 86 -8.76 7.91 9.07
CA LYS A 86 -9.76 9.00 9.08
C LYS A 86 -9.25 10.27 8.42
N GLU A 87 -7.95 10.54 8.45
CA GLU A 87 -7.38 11.73 7.80
C GLU A 87 -7.67 11.72 6.30
N PHE A 88 -7.55 10.54 5.68
CA PHE A 88 -7.78 10.39 4.25
C PHE A 88 -9.20 10.79 3.86
N THR A 89 -10.24 10.53 4.69
CA THR A 89 -11.65 10.92 4.39
C THR A 89 -11.89 12.40 4.12
N LYS A 90 -10.91 13.25 4.45
CA LYS A 90 -10.98 14.70 4.33
C LYS A 90 -10.22 15.24 3.12
N LEU A 91 -9.48 14.39 2.40
CA LEU A 91 -8.72 14.80 1.22
C LEU A 91 -9.62 14.89 -0.01
N GLY A 92 -9.09 15.51 -1.06
CA GLY A 92 -9.85 15.93 -2.25
C GLY A 92 -9.76 14.96 -3.42
N TRP A 93 -9.60 13.66 -3.15
CA TRP A 93 -9.43 12.59 -4.13
C TRP A 93 -10.42 12.65 -5.29
#